data_AF-A0A8C3MYE8-F1
#
_entry.id   AF-A0A8C3MYE8-F1
#
_cell.length_a   1.000
_cell.length_b   1.000
_cell.length_c   1.000
_cell.angle_alpha   90.00
_cell.angle_beta   90.00
_cell.angle_gamma   90.00
#
_symmetry.space_group_name_H-M   'P 1'
#
loop_
_entity.id
_entity.type
_entity.pdbx_description
1 polymer ?
#
loop_
_entity_poly.entity_id
_entity_poly.type
_entity_poly.pdbx_seq_one_letter_code
_entity_poly.pdbx_strand_id
1 'polypeptide(L)'
;SGSGGAGRDLTPPCASLCLPSPRACGAPTRLQFAELNEEHRNAIDFPVGKTVQYTCHPGYAKVPGMSPTLTCLESGVWSEALEFCKSIPCEPPPDIPNGQHTGRLQSEFHYGTAVTYSCNRGLPLHGEPSIHCTTRDGHNGVWSEPLPACGGGLGCPGVQGPPAILPAPLRC
;
A
#
# COMPACT_ATOMS: atom_id res chain seq x y z
N SER A 1 68.78 26.83 -11.66
CA SER A 1 68.33 25.43 -11.72
C SER A 1 67.82 25.03 -10.34
N GLY A 2 66.51 24.74 -10.22
CA GLY A 2 65.83 24.16 -9.06
C GLY A 2 65.74 25.06 -7.82
N SER A 3 64.66 25.12 -7.03
CA SER A 3 63.36 24.43 -7.03
C SER A 3 62.53 25.14 -5.94
N GLY A 4 61.31 25.63 -6.24
CA GLY A 4 60.04 25.10 -5.70
C GLY A 4 59.94 25.20 -4.17
N GLY A 5 59.09 26.03 -3.55
CA GLY A 5 57.68 26.28 -3.84
C GLY A 5 56.88 25.82 -2.62
N ALA A 6 56.19 26.77 -1.97
CA ALA A 6 55.49 26.64 -0.70
C ALA A 6 54.69 25.33 -0.50
N GLY A 7 54.96 24.63 0.61
CA GLY A 7 54.07 23.60 1.14
C GLY A 7 52.78 24.25 1.63
N ARG A 8 51.75 24.20 0.78
CA ARG A 8 50.37 24.46 1.20
C ARG A 8 49.86 23.15 1.78
N ASP A 9 49.83 23.09 3.10
CA ASP A 9 49.16 22.05 3.86
C ASP A 9 47.68 22.04 3.42
N LEU A 10 47.34 21.10 2.56
CA LEU A 10 45.97 20.78 2.17
C LEU A 10 45.38 19.90 3.28
N THR A 11 45.15 20.50 4.45
CA THR A 11 44.15 19.96 5.38
C THR A 11 42.82 19.88 4.62
N PRO A 12 42.12 18.73 4.67
CA PRO A 12 40.96 18.47 3.84
C PRO A 12 39.86 19.51 4.08
N PRO A 13 38.99 19.77 3.07
CA PRO A 13 37.81 20.59 3.29
C PRO A 13 37.03 19.99 4.45
N CYS A 14 36.36 20.85 5.23
CA CYS A 14 35.41 20.46 6.26
C CYS A 14 34.44 19.37 5.75
N ALA A 15 34.85 18.11 5.83
CA ALA A 15 33.96 17.02 6.20
C ALA A 15 33.64 17.29 7.66
N SER A 16 32.86 18.35 7.89
CA SER A 16 32.13 18.56 9.11
C SER A 16 31.35 17.28 9.30
N LEU A 17 31.89 16.43 10.15
CA LEU A 17 31.23 15.26 10.65
C LEU A 17 29.89 15.75 11.19
N CYS A 18 28.81 15.56 10.42
CA CYS A 18 27.45 15.60 10.95
C CYS A 18 27.28 14.39 11.86
N LEU A 19 28.09 14.32 12.92
CA LEU A 19 27.85 13.42 14.04
C LEU A 19 26.53 13.89 14.63
N PRO A 20 25.50 13.01 14.73
CA PRO A 20 24.29 13.36 15.43
C PRO A 20 24.69 13.86 16.82
N SER A 21 24.10 14.97 17.25
CA SER A 21 24.34 15.52 18.58
C SER A 21 24.19 14.37 19.59
N PRO A 22 25.05 14.23 20.62
CA PRO A 22 25.11 13.03 21.48
C PRO A 22 23.82 12.76 22.29
N ARG A 23 22.76 13.54 22.06
CA ARG A 23 21.43 13.49 22.67
C ARG A 23 20.32 13.68 21.63
N ALA A 24 20.58 13.43 20.35
CA ALA A 24 19.60 13.55 19.29
C ALA A 24 19.48 12.22 18.57
N CYS A 25 18.26 11.88 18.18
CA CYS A 25 18.02 10.74 17.30
C CYS A 25 18.32 11.15 15.86
N GLY A 26 18.85 10.19 15.10
CA GLY A 26 18.96 10.31 13.65
C GLY A 26 17.60 10.18 12.96
N ALA A 27 17.61 9.96 11.65
CA ALA A 27 16.41 9.68 10.87
C ALA A 27 15.56 8.56 11.53
N PRO A 28 14.23 8.71 11.62
CA PRO A 28 13.34 7.71 12.21
C PRO A 28 13.41 6.36 11.51
N THR A 29 13.13 5.29 12.25
CA THR A 29 13.08 3.93 11.70
C THR A 29 12.04 3.84 10.58
N ARG A 30 12.42 3.22 9.46
CA ARG A 30 11.49 2.90 8.37
C ARG A 30 10.65 1.69 8.75
N LEU A 31 9.32 1.86 8.79
CA LEU A 31 8.39 0.78 9.14
C LEU A 31 7.84 0.13 7.86
N GLN A 32 7.55 -1.17 7.91
CA GLN A 32 6.99 -1.89 6.75
C GLN A 32 5.48 -1.65 6.59
N PHE A 33 4.79 -1.32 7.67
CA PHE A 33 3.34 -1.12 7.73
C PHE A 33 2.93 0.35 7.77
N ALA A 34 3.89 1.27 7.87
CA ALA A 34 3.62 2.70 7.96
C ALA A 34 4.77 3.57 7.44
N GLU A 35 4.40 4.74 6.96
CA GLU A 35 5.26 5.77 6.41
C GLU A 35 5.36 6.96 7.37
N LEU A 36 6.55 7.55 7.47
CA LEU A 36 6.76 8.76 8.26
C LEU A 36 6.08 9.96 7.59
N ASN A 37 5.39 10.78 8.36
CA ASN A 37 4.72 11.97 7.82
C ASN A 37 5.71 12.95 7.15
N GLU A 38 5.26 13.58 6.05
CA GLU A 38 6.09 14.43 5.18
C GLU A 38 6.82 15.57 5.92
N GLU A 39 6.23 16.10 6.99
CA GLU A 39 6.83 17.14 7.84
C GLU A 39 8.24 16.75 8.35
N HIS A 40 8.46 15.47 8.62
CA HIS A 40 9.68 14.95 9.22
C HIS A 40 10.54 14.11 8.26
N ARG A 41 10.09 13.88 7.01
CA ARG A 41 10.74 12.97 6.05
C ARG A 41 12.18 13.35 5.71
N ASN A 42 12.47 14.64 5.62
CA ASN A 42 13.79 15.16 5.25
C ASN A 42 14.63 15.58 6.47
N ALA A 43 14.10 15.46 7.69
CA ALA A 43 14.83 15.79 8.89
C ALA A 43 15.74 14.62 9.30
N ILE A 44 16.96 14.95 9.74
CA ILE A 44 18.01 13.98 10.10
C ILE A 44 18.45 14.08 11.57
N ASP A 45 18.02 15.12 12.28
CA ASP A 45 18.34 15.37 13.69
C ASP A 45 17.06 15.69 14.46
N PHE A 46 16.82 14.94 15.53
CA PHE A 46 15.61 15.05 16.35
C PHE A 46 16.01 15.11 17.83
N PRO A 47 15.66 16.18 18.57
CA PRO A 47 16.04 16.29 19.97
C PRO A 47 15.31 15.25 20.84
N VAL A 48 15.89 14.86 21.97
CA VAL A 48 15.22 14.00 22.96
C VAL A 48 13.83 14.53 23.29
N GLY A 49 12.85 13.62 23.35
CA GLY A 49 11.45 13.94 23.62
C GLY A 49 10.67 14.37 22.37
N LYS A 50 11.34 14.64 21.24
CA LYS A 50 10.65 14.87 19.97
C LYS A 50 9.89 13.62 19.58
N THR A 51 8.61 13.82 19.29
CA THR A 51 7.72 12.77 18.81
C THR A 51 7.41 13.02 17.34
N VAL A 52 7.53 11.96 16.53
CA VAL A 52 7.20 11.97 15.11
C VAL A 52 6.00 11.07 14.87
N GLN A 53 5.21 11.40 13.86
CA GLN A 53 3.99 10.68 13.53
C GLN A 53 4.14 9.93 12.21
N TYR A 54 3.53 8.76 12.15
CA TYR A 54 3.45 7.89 11.00
C TYR A 54 2.01 7.79 10.50
N THR A 55 1.89 7.46 9.22
CA THR A 55 0.65 7.15 8.52
C THR A 55 0.72 5.71 8.02
N CYS A 56 -0.33 4.91 8.25
CA CYS A 56 -0.35 3.52 7.81
C CYS A 56 -0.23 3.42 6.29
N HIS A 57 0.48 2.40 5.80
CA HIS A 57 0.51 2.10 4.37
C HIS A 57 -0.86 1.65 3.86
N PRO A 58 -1.13 1.77 2.54
CA PRO A 58 -2.32 1.19 1.94
C PRO A 58 -2.47 -0.30 2.28
N GLY A 59 -3.67 -0.70 2.67
CA GLY A 59 -3.93 -2.06 3.14
C GLY A 59 -3.66 -2.32 4.62
N TYR A 60 -3.26 -1.29 5.37
CA TYR A 60 -3.12 -1.34 6.83
C TYR A 60 -4.04 -0.30 7.50
N ALA A 61 -4.73 -0.72 8.55
CA ALA A 61 -5.60 0.14 9.35
C ALA A 61 -4.98 0.41 10.73
N LYS A 62 -5.18 1.63 11.23
CA LYS A 62 -4.75 2.03 12.57
C LYS A 62 -5.52 1.24 13.62
N VAL A 63 -4.79 0.66 14.58
CA VAL A 63 -5.37 -0.04 15.73
C VAL A 63 -6.01 0.97 16.69
N PRO A 64 -7.29 0.80 17.07
CA PRO A 64 -7.94 1.67 18.05
C PRO A 64 -7.17 1.70 19.38
N GLY A 65 -6.95 2.88 19.93
CA GLY A 65 -6.24 3.08 21.20
C GLY A 65 -4.71 3.08 21.11
N MET A 66 -4.11 2.82 19.94
CA MET A 66 -2.67 2.95 19.72
C MET A 66 -2.31 4.26 19.01
N SER A 67 -1.19 4.88 19.39
CA SER A 67 -0.65 6.08 18.74
C SER A 67 0.37 5.70 17.67
N PRO A 68 0.23 6.17 16.42
CA PRO A 68 1.17 5.90 15.35
C PRO A 68 2.36 6.85 15.43
N THR A 69 3.07 6.84 16.57
CA THR A 69 4.10 7.83 16.88
C THR A 69 5.32 7.17 17.52
N LEU A 70 6.51 7.64 17.15
CA LEU A 70 7.76 7.28 17.82
C LEU A 70 8.34 8.50 18.51
N THR A 71 8.94 8.27 19.67
CA THR A 71 9.56 9.32 20.49
C THR A 71 11.05 9.08 20.59
N CYS A 72 11.86 10.13 20.42
CA CYS A 72 13.29 10.06 20.64
C CYS A 72 13.59 9.94 22.14
N LEU A 73 14.18 8.82 22.56
CA LEU A 73 14.50 8.54 23.96
C LEU A 73 15.79 9.25 24.39
N GLU A 74 16.01 9.37 25.70
CA GLU A 74 17.24 9.94 26.27
C GLU A 74 18.51 9.18 25.85
N SER A 75 18.37 7.90 25.46
CA SER A 75 19.43 7.08 24.91
C SER A 75 19.88 7.48 23.50
N GLY A 76 19.22 8.44 22.85
CA GLY A 76 19.44 8.77 21.44
C GLY A 76 18.88 7.73 20.46
N VAL A 77 18.00 6.85 20.94
CA VAL A 77 17.33 5.81 20.15
C VAL A 77 15.83 6.09 20.09
N TRP A 78 15.20 5.80 18.97
CA TRP A 78 13.74 5.89 18.83
C TRP A 78 13.04 4.84 19.71
N SER A 79 11.89 5.22 20.27
CA SER A 79 11.02 4.28 20.99
C SER A 79 10.62 3.11 20.11
N GLU A 80 10.22 2.00 20.74
CA GLU A 80 9.74 0.82 20.03
C GLU A 80 8.52 1.16 19.15
N ALA A 81 8.55 0.68 17.91
CA ALA A 81 7.43 0.77 16.99
C ALA A 81 6.45 -0.37 17.25
N LEU A 82 5.51 -0.13 18.18
CA LEU A 82 4.39 -1.04 18.41
C LEU A 82 3.56 -1.21 17.13
N GLU A 83 2.83 -2.32 16.99
CA GLU A 83 1.98 -2.62 15.83
C GLU A 83 0.70 -1.75 15.80
N PHE A 84 0.87 -0.43 15.73
CA PHE A 84 -0.21 0.54 15.68
C PHE A 84 -0.96 0.54 14.33
N CYS A 85 -0.41 -0.13 13.30
CA CYS A 85 -1.10 -0.42 12.05
C CYS A 85 -1.13 -1.93 11.83
N LYS A 86 -2.30 -2.50 11.54
CA LYS A 86 -2.47 -3.92 11.20
C LYS A 86 -3.01 -4.09 9.79
N SER A 87 -2.63 -5.18 9.13
CA SER A 87 -3.13 -5.48 7.80
C SER A 87 -4.66 -5.63 7.83
N ILE A 88 -5.32 -5.08 6.82
CA ILE A 88 -6.77 -5.14 6.71
C ILE A 88 -7.14 -6.57 6.28
N PRO A 89 -7.91 -7.31 7.10
CA PRO A 89 -8.37 -8.65 6.73
C PRO A 89 -9.55 -8.56 5.77
N CYS A 90 -9.61 -9.49 4.82
CA CYS A 90 -10.83 -9.80 4.07
C CYS A 90 -11.49 -11.06 4.64
N GLU A 91 -12.82 -11.11 4.55
CA GLU A 91 -13.55 -12.34 4.74
C GLU A 91 -13.15 -13.39 3.68
N PRO A 92 -13.46 -14.68 3.88
CA PRO A 92 -13.25 -15.69 2.87
C PRO A 92 -13.86 -15.29 1.51
N PRO A 93 -13.18 -15.56 0.38
CA PRO A 93 -13.71 -15.23 -0.94
C PRO A 93 -15.09 -15.87 -1.16
N PRO A 94 -16.01 -15.16 -1.82
CA PRO A 94 -17.35 -15.69 -2.08
C PRO A 94 -17.29 -16.88 -3.05
N ASP A 95 -18.07 -17.92 -2.79
CA ASP A 95 -18.24 -19.02 -3.73
C ASP A 95 -19.08 -18.58 -4.94
N ILE A 96 -18.75 -19.12 -6.12
CA ILE A 96 -19.53 -18.89 -7.34
C ILE A 96 -20.23 -20.19 -7.78
N PRO A 97 -21.44 -20.09 -8.37
CA PRO A 97 -22.13 -21.27 -8.92
C PRO A 97 -21.28 -21.96 -9.98
N ASN A 98 -21.19 -23.29 -9.89
CA ASN A 98 -20.45 -24.12 -10.83
C ASN A 98 -18.96 -23.77 -10.98
N GLY A 99 -18.36 -23.14 -9.97
CA GLY A 99 -16.93 -22.85 -9.95
C GLY A 99 -16.30 -23.14 -8.59
N GLN A 100 -14.97 -23.08 -8.56
CA GLN A 100 -14.13 -23.26 -7.38
C GLN A 100 -12.99 -22.24 -7.43
N HIS A 101 -12.49 -21.82 -6.27
CA HIS A 101 -11.38 -20.86 -6.18
C HIS A 101 -10.18 -21.42 -5.41
N THR A 102 -9.00 -20.88 -5.69
CA THR A 102 -7.73 -21.28 -5.04
C THR A 102 -7.68 -20.97 -3.55
N GLY A 103 -8.45 -19.97 -3.09
CA GLY A 103 -8.49 -19.57 -1.68
C GLY A 103 -9.18 -20.54 -0.73
N ARG A 104 -9.87 -21.58 -1.21
CA ARG A 104 -10.74 -22.43 -0.36
C ARG A 104 -10.03 -23.15 0.80
N LEU A 105 -8.72 -23.34 0.69
CA LEU A 105 -7.89 -23.97 1.73
C LEU A 105 -7.18 -22.96 2.65
N GLN A 106 -7.30 -21.68 2.36
CA GLN A 106 -6.62 -20.62 3.10
C GLN A 106 -7.53 -20.12 4.22
N SER A 107 -6.97 -19.96 5.43
CA SER A 107 -7.70 -19.54 6.62
C SER A 107 -7.80 -18.03 6.78
N GLU A 108 -6.85 -17.29 6.21
CA GLU A 108 -6.73 -15.84 6.38
C GLU A 108 -6.43 -15.16 5.05
N PHE A 109 -7.11 -14.05 4.80
CA PHE A 109 -6.94 -13.22 3.62
C PHE A 109 -6.67 -11.79 4.06
N HIS A 110 -5.63 -11.19 3.51
CA HIS A 110 -5.27 -9.80 3.79
C HIS A 110 -5.30 -8.97 2.52
N TYR A 111 -5.33 -7.64 2.67
CA TYR A 111 -5.24 -6.70 1.56
C TYR A 111 -4.15 -7.10 0.55
N GLY A 112 -4.50 -7.09 -0.74
CA GLY A 112 -3.64 -7.52 -1.85
C GLY A 112 -3.63 -9.03 -2.13
N THR A 113 -4.21 -9.86 -1.27
CA THR A 113 -4.37 -11.31 -1.54
C THR A 113 -5.26 -11.49 -2.76
N ALA A 114 -4.81 -12.28 -3.74
CA ALA A 114 -5.58 -12.60 -4.93
C ALA A 114 -5.97 -14.08 -4.94
N VAL A 115 -7.20 -14.36 -5.35
CA VAL A 115 -7.69 -15.73 -5.56
C VAL A 115 -8.18 -15.88 -6.99
N THR A 116 -8.00 -17.07 -7.54
CA THR A 116 -8.36 -17.37 -8.93
C THR A 116 -9.47 -18.41 -8.94
N TYR A 117 -10.51 -18.13 -9.73
CA TYR A 117 -11.64 -19.02 -9.94
C TYR A 117 -11.43 -19.90 -11.17
N SER A 118 -12.04 -21.08 -11.09
CA SER A 118 -12.04 -22.09 -12.14
C SER A 118 -13.44 -22.68 -12.22
N CYS A 119 -13.95 -22.84 -13.43
CA CYS A 119 -15.26 -23.44 -13.63
C CYS A 119 -15.21 -24.96 -13.61
N ASN A 120 -16.31 -25.58 -13.21
CA ASN A 120 -16.49 -27.02 -13.31
C ASN A 120 -16.38 -27.48 -14.78
N ARG A 121 -16.02 -28.76 -14.97
CA ARG A 121 -15.67 -29.30 -16.29
C ARG A 121 -16.75 -29.01 -17.34
N GLY A 122 -16.32 -28.40 -18.45
CA GLY A 122 -17.17 -28.11 -19.62
C GLY A 122 -17.91 -26.77 -19.58
N LEU A 123 -17.73 -25.94 -18.55
CA LEU A 123 -18.35 -24.61 -18.47
C LEU A 123 -17.34 -23.50 -18.79
N PRO A 124 -17.73 -22.51 -19.63
CA PRO A 124 -16.90 -21.34 -19.87
C PRO A 124 -16.89 -20.39 -18.65
N LEU A 125 -15.75 -19.73 -18.41
CA LEU A 125 -15.61 -18.65 -17.44
C LEU A 125 -15.83 -17.30 -18.14
N HIS A 126 -16.64 -16.44 -17.53
CA HIS A 126 -16.93 -15.09 -17.99
C HIS A 126 -16.48 -14.05 -16.96
N GLY A 127 -15.81 -13.00 -17.43
CA GLY A 127 -15.23 -11.96 -16.59
C GLY A 127 -13.75 -12.22 -16.28
N GLU A 128 -13.20 -11.47 -15.32
CA GLU A 128 -11.84 -11.65 -14.83
C GLU A 128 -11.79 -12.90 -13.93
N PRO A 129 -10.93 -13.90 -14.22
CA PRO A 129 -10.86 -15.12 -13.42
C PRO A 129 -10.31 -14.88 -12.00
N SER A 130 -9.70 -13.73 -11.74
CA SER A 130 -9.07 -13.41 -10.47
C SER A 130 -9.74 -12.23 -9.75
N ILE A 131 -9.91 -12.36 -8.43
CA ILE A 131 -10.32 -11.24 -7.58
C ILE A 131 -9.27 -11.02 -6.52
N HIS A 132 -9.15 -9.79 -6.03
CA HIS A 132 -8.19 -9.42 -5.00
C HIS A 132 -8.88 -8.74 -3.82
N CYS A 133 -8.34 -8.97 -2.63
CA CYS A 133 -8.75 -8.29 -1.42
C CYS A 133 -8.31 -6.83 -1.50
N THR A 134 -9.27 -5.93 -1.46
CA THR A 134 -9.09 -4.48 -1.53
C THR A 134 -9.80 -3.82 -0.35
N THR A 135 -9.88 -2.49 -0.32
CA THR A 135 -10.62 -1.72 0.68
C THR A 135 -11.25 -0.50 0.01
N ARG A 136 -12.48 -0.14 0.39
CA ARG A 136 -13.15 1.07 -0.11
C ARG A 136 -12.97 2.27 0.82
N ASP A 137 -12.86 2.01 2.12
CA ASP A 137 -12.78 3.02 3.17
C ASP A 137 -11.40 3.10 3.84
N GLY A 138 -10.47 2.20 3.50
CA GLY A 138 -9.15 2.13 4.14
C GLY A 138 -9.16 1.45 5.50
N HIS A 139 -10.28 0.86 5.91
CA HIS A 139 -10.46 0.23 7.21
C HIS A 139 -10.98 -1.20 7.12
N ASN A 140 -11.90 -1.46 6.19
CA ASN A 140 -12.55 -2.76 6.01
C ASN A 140 -12.11 -3.41 4.69
N GLY A 141 -11.79 -4.70 4.75
CA GLY A 141 -11.41 -5.49 3.58
C GLY A 141 -12.63 -5.92 2.80
N VAL A 142 -12.60 -5.73 1.48
CA VAL A 142 -13.66 -6.18 0.56
C VAL A 142 -13.02 -6.79 -0.68
N TRP A 143 -13.66 -7.82 -1.24
CA TRP A 143 -13.19 -8.41 -2.50
C TRP A 143 -13.52 -7.51 -3.69
N SER A 144 -12.62 -7.49 -4.68
CA SER A 144 -12.84 -6.77 -5.93
C SER A 144 -14.02 -7.36 -6.71
N GLU A 145 -14.88 -6.48 -7.20
CA GLU A 145 -15.98 -6.81 -8.12
C GLU A 145 -15.62 -6.37 -9.54
N PRO A 146 -16.18 -7.00 -10.60
CA PRO A 146 -17.19 -8.07 -10.58
C PRO A 146 -16.60 -9.47 -10.33
N LEU A 147 -17.40 -10.37 -9.72
CA LEU A 147 -17.04 -11.79 -9.59
C LEU A 147 -17.12 -12.52 -10.95
N PRO A 148 -16.26 -13.51 -11.19
CA PRO A 148 -16.36 -14.36 -12.39
C PRO A 148 -17.61 -15.24 -12.35
N ALA A 149 -18.16 -15.53 -13.53
CA ALA A 149 -19.33 -16.38 -13.70
C ALA A 149 -19.01 -17.62 -14.54
N CYS A 150 -19.58 -18.76 -14.17
CA CYS A 150 -19.40 -20.04 -14.87
C CYS A 150 -20.69 -20.50 -15.57
N GLY A 151 -20.63 -20.69 -16.88
CA GLY A 151 -21.72 -21.29 -17.67
C GLY A 151 -22.20 -20.46 -18.87
N GLY A 152 -23.17 -21.00 -19.62
CA GLY A 152 -23.67 -20.41 -20.85
C GLY A 152 -24.95 -19.60 -20.66
N GLY A 153 -24.88 -18.29 -20.92
CA GLY A 153 -26.05 -17.43 -21.10
C GLY A 153 -25.87 -16.03 -20.51
N LEU A 154 -25.53 -15.07 -21.37
CA LEU A 154 -25.72 -13.64 -21.14
C LEU A 154 -27.08 -13.36 -20.49
N GLY A 155 -27.06 -12.98 -19.22
CA GLY A 155 -28.15 -12.32 -18.53
C GLY A 155 -27.99 -10.81 -18.51
N CYS A 156 -27.51 -10.18 -19.59
CA CYS A 156 -27.81 -8.77 -19.84
C CYS A 156 -28.93 -8.72 -20.87
N PRO A 157 -30.20 -8.48 -20.49
CA PRO A 157 -31.20 -8.11 -21.47
C PRO A 157 -30.82 -6.73 -21.99
N GLY A 158 -30.33 -6.68 -23.23
CA GLY A 158 -30.21 -5.47 -24.03
C GLY A 158 -29.72 -4.21 -23.30
N VAL A 159 -28.48 -3.84 -23.57
CA VAL A 159 -28.25 -2.44 -23.94
C VAL A 159 -29.16 -2.13 -25.13
N GLN A 160 -30.42 -1.80 -24.85
CA GLN A 160 -31.17 -0.89 -25.70
C GLN A 160 -30.46 0.45 -25.53
N GLY A 161 -29.41 0.65 -26.32
CA GLY A 161 -28.99 2.00 -26.66
C GLY A 161 -30.22 2.75 -27.18
N PRO A 162 -30.31 4.07 -26.96
CA PRO A 162 -31.42 4.86 -27.49
C PRO A 162 -31.56 4.55 -28.99
N PRO A 163 -32.80 4.44 -29.52
CA PRO A 163 -32.99 4.14 -30.93
C PRO A 163 -32.19 5.15 -31.76
N ALA A 164 -31.30 4.63 -32.62
CA ALA A 164 -30.65 5.44 -33.63
C ALA A 164 -31.75 6.07 -34.49
N ILE A 165 -31.97 7.38 -34.31
CA ILE A 165 -32.85 8.16 -35.18
C ILE A 165 -32.14 8.16 -36.55
N LEU A 166 -32.63 7.35 -37.50
CA LEU A 166 -32.20 7.47 -38.89
C LEU A 166 -32.44 8.92 -39.32
N PRO A 167 -31.46 9.63 -39.91
CA PRO A 167 -31.78 10.87 -40.60
C PRO A 167 -32.72 10.54 -41.75
N ALA A 168 -33.81 11.32 -41.86
CA ALA A 168 -34.72 11.26 -42.99
C ALA A 168 -33.92 11.37 -44.30
N PRO A 169 -34.33 10.70 -45.40
CA PRO A 169 -33.67 10.91 -46.67
C PRO A 169 -33.84 12.38 -47.07
N LEU A 170 -32.72 13.03 -47.39
CA LEU A 170 -32.69 14.30 -48.11
C LEU A 170 -33.60 14.14 -49.33
N ARG A 171 -34.75 14.82 -49.33
CA ARG A 171 -35.49 15.03 -50.58
C ARG A 171 -34.71 16.06 -51.39
N CYS A 172 -34.46 15.74 -52.66
CA CYS A 172 -33.95 16.66 -53.65
C CYS A 172 -34.84 17.90 -53.78
#